data_AF-A0A935YG65-F1
#
_entry.id   AF-A0A935YG65-F1
#
_cell.length_a   1.000
_cell.length_b   1.000
_cell.length_c   1.000
_cell.angle_alpha   90.00
_cell.angle_beta   90.00
_cell.angle_gamma   90.00
#
_symmetry.space_group_name_H-M   'P 1'
#
loop_
_entity.id
_entity.type
_entity.pdbx_description
1 polymer ?
#
loop_
_entity_poly.entity_id
_entity_poly.type
_entity_poly.pdbx_seq_one_letter_code
_entity_poly.pdbx_strand_id
1 'polypeptide(L)'
;MITLARMRRVEDPTDLMSKLEALQEAVSAFRQTFQVQFGMELELVGMPGTPDPDLIAYGSTLAVANDQVNYQFACGFPEDTARKLTRILFAMDDDEKPGLEDMGDGLREIPNVAAGVWKAMRERTAGEHYQLGLPIFLKGNSWVRYFPRNVNAIGQTLRAPDGELMQLVLIWQYGQRDGGERLMSTQTYEGPAATGRSVPTQVLQEAVRAVIDTCAIQMNLELSVDSNPSDPRDAEVEYGSSIALTSETGGWQLAVMGSRASCEALTRNLFAMEEDEDPAMADMADALGEIANVAAGVLKASRAAAGQTVQLGLPLFMEGKGCFEFFAAGIQGMAQTVRGEKGLSAHVILIWQEG
;
A
#
# COMPACT_ATOMS: atom_id res chain seq x y z
N MET A 1 28.32 -5.71 -8.15
CA MET A 1 27.50 -6.91 -7.92
C MET A 1 26.33 -6.44 -7.08
N ILE A 2 25.11 -6.41 -7.63
CA ILE A 2 23.94 -5.91 -6.91
C ILE A 2 23.56 -6.96 -5.88
N THR A 3 23.62 -6.61 -4.59
CA THR A 3 23.16 -7.49 -3.51
C THR A 3 21.63 -7.44 -3.48
N LEU A 4 20.99 -8.37 -4.19
CA LEU A 4 19.53 -8.53 -4.21
C LEU A 4 19.12 -9.40 -3.02
N ALA A 5 18.64 -8.81 -1.93
CA ALA A 5 18.03 -9.59 -0.86
C ALA A 5 16.66 -10.13 -1.34
N ARG A 6 16.47 -11.44 -1.19
CA ARG A 6 15.19 -12.15 -1.35
C ARG A 6 14.48 -12.06 -2.71
N MET A 7 15.15 -11.67 -3.80
CA MET A 7 14.61 -12.02 -5.13
C MET A 7 14.61 -13.54 -5.26
N ARG A 8 13.42 -14.16 -5.32
CA ARG A 8 13.29 -15.52 -5.89
C ARG A 8 14.02 -15.51 -7.23
N ARG A 9 14.69 -16.62 -7.57
CA ARG A 9 15.43 -16.75 -8.85
C ARG A 9 14.59 -16.13 -9.95
N VAL A 10 15.07 -15.02 -10.51
CA VAL A 10 14.45 -14.40 -11.68
C VAL A 10 14.53 -15.44 -12.78
N GLU A 11 13.40 -16.06 -13.11
CA GLU A 11 13.34 -17.10 -14.12
C GLU A 11 13.51 -16.50 -15.54
N ASP A 12 13.29 -15.19 -15.68
CA ASP A 12 13.43 -14.45 -16.94
C ASP A 12 14.29 -13.17 -16.77
N PRO A 13 15.55 -13.18 -17.24
CA PRO A 13 16.42 -12.00 -17.22
C PRO A 13 15.81 -10.76 -17.88
N THR A 14 14.91 -10.94 -18.86
CA THR A 14 14.24 -9.85 -19.58
C THR A 14 13.32 -9.06 -18.65
N ASP A 15 12.59 -9.75 -17.77
CA ASP A 15 11.71 -9.09 -16.80
C ASP A 15 12.52 -8.25 -15.83
N LEU A 16 13.61 -8.79 -15.27
CA LEU A 16 14.48 -8.01 -14.37
C LEU A 16 15.06 -6.76 -15.05
N MET A 17 15.49 -6.87 -16.31
CA MET A 17 15.99 -5.71 -17.04
C MET A 17 14.91 -4.64 -17.21
N SER A 18 13.68 -5.02 -17.56
CA SER A 18 12.53 -4.12 -17.63
C SER A 18 12.26 -3.43 -16.27
N LYS A 19 12.37 -4.17 -15.16
CA LYS A 19 12.19 -3.61 -13.80
C LYS A 19 13.32 -2.66 -13.40
N LEU A 20 14.55 -2.90 -13.83
CA LEU A 20 15.67 -2.00 -13.61
C LEU A 20 15.56 -0.71 -14.45
N GLU A 21 15.08 -0.81 -15.68
CA GLU A 21 14.76 0.35 -16.53
C GLU A 21 13.65 1.20 -15.89
N ALA A 22 12.58 0.54 -15.43
CA ALA A 22 11.48 1.20 -14.71
C ALA A 22 11.99 1.96 -13.46
N LEU A 23 12.90 1.35 -12.68
CA LEU A 23 13.54 2.02 -11.55
C LEU A 23 14.40 3.20 -11.99
N GLN A 24 15.21 3.07 -13.03
CA GLN A 24 16.08 4.14 -13.51
C GLN A 24 15.26 5.37 -13.93
N GLU A 25 14.14 5.16 -14.60
CA GLU A 25 13.20 6.22 -14.95
C GLU A 25 12.53 6.80 -13.69
N ALA A 26 12.19 5.96 -12.70
CA ALA A 26 11.60 6.41 -11.44
C ALA A 26 12.57 7.32 -10.66
N VAL A 27 13.85 6.94 -10.61
CA VAL A 27 14.93 7.75 -10.05
C VAL A 27 15.05 9.07 -10.80
N SER A 28 15.00 9.05 -12.13
CA SER A 28 15.08 10.26 -12.94
C SER A 28 13.90 11.21 -12.68
N ALA A 29 12.68 10.67 -12.61
CA ALA A 29 11.47 11.41 -12.29
C ALA A 29 11.51 12.02 -10.87
N PHE A 30 12.01 11.25 -9.89
CA PHE A 30 12.19 11.71 -8.52
C PHE A 30 13.21 12.86 -8.43
N ARG A 31 14.37 12.73 -9.08
CA ARG A 31 15.38 13.80 -9.15
C ARG A 31 14.85 15.06 -9.83
N GLN A 32 14.12 14.91 -10.92
CA GLN A 32 13.47 16.03 -11.61
C GLN A 32 12.46 16.74 -10.70
N THR A 33 11.65 15.97 -9.96
CA THR A 33 10.70 16.52 -8.99
C THR A 33 11.41 17.33 -7.92
N PHE A 34 12.50 16.82 -7.36
CA PHE A 34 13.31 17.55 -6.36
C PHE A 34 13.96 18.81 -6.91
N GLN A 35 14.48 18.75 -8.13
CA GLN A 35 15.08 19.92 -8.78
C GLN A 35 14.03 21.02 -9.01
N VAL A 36 12.81 20.65 -9.43
CA VAL A 36 11.75 21.61 -9.74
C VAL A 36 11.06 22.14 -8.47
N GLN A 37 10.69 21.28 -7.53
CA GLN A 37 9.91 21.67 -6.35
C GLN A 37 10.79 22.25 -5.23
N PHE A 38 12.00 21.74 -5.06
CA PHE A 38 12.87 22.09 -3.93
C PHE A 38 14.16 22.80 -4.34
N GLY A 39 14.42 22.93 -5.65
CA GLY A 39 15.71 23.44 -6.14
C GLY A 39 16.89 22.54 -5.76
N MET A 40 16.63 21.25 -5.48
CA MET A 40 17.64 20.31 -5.00
C MET A 40 18.12 19.38 -6.11
N GLU A 41 19.43 19.41 -6.37
CA GLU A 41 20.07 18.43 -7.25
C GLU A 41 20.50 17.21 -6.44
N LEU A 42 19.70 16.14 -6.51
CA LEU A 42 20.01 14.90 -5.82
C LEU A 42 21.10 14.10 -6.54
N GLU A 43 22.02 13.53 -5.78
CA GLU A 43 23.06 12.61 -6.23
C GLU A 43 22.73 11.16 -5.86
N LEU A 44 23.17 10.20 -6.68
CA LEU A 44 22.98 8.78 -6.40
C LEU A 44 24.01 8.30 -5.37
N VAL A 45 23.54 7.56 -4.36
CA VAL A 45 24.40 6.91 -3.37
C VAL A 45 24.45 5.42 -3.66
N GLY A 46 25.58 4.97 -4.19
CA GLY A 46 25.79 3.56 -4.51
C GLY A 46 24.93 3.06 -5.68
N MET A 47 24.85 1.74 -5.81
CA MET A 47 24.02 1.07 -6.82
C MET A 47 22.62 0.80 -6.26
N PRO A 48 21.60 0.63 -7.12
CA PRO A 48 20.32 0.08 -6.72
C PRO A 48 20.49 -1.23 -5.95
N GLY A 49 19.65 -1.48 -4.95
CA GLY A 49 19.73 -2.66 -4.10
C GLY A 49 18.46 -2.88 -3.30
N THR A 50 18.53 -3.73 -2.28
CA THR A 50 17.41 -3.90 -1.34
C THR A 50 17.16 -2.59 -0.58
N PRO A 51 15.89 -2.17 -0.39
CA PRO A 51 15.56 -1.03 0.45
C PRO A 51 16.20 -1.16 1.84
N ASP A 52 16.65 -0.03 2.37
CA ASP A 52 17.28 0.04 3.69
C ASP A 52 16.24 0.56 4.68
N PRO A 53 15.58 -0.32 5.47
CA PRO A 53 14.56 0.09 6.42
C PRO A 53 15.11 1.04 7.48
N ASP A 54 16.40 0.96 7.82
CA ASP A 54 16.98 1.74 8.91
C ASP A 54 17.23 3.20 8.51
N LEU A 55 17.18 3.51 7.20
CA LEU A 55 17.19 4.88 6.67
C LEU A 55 15.80 5.52 6.63
N ILE A 56 14.73 4.80 7.00
CA ILE A 56 13.36 5.22 6.80
C ILE A 56 12.66 5.37 8.15
N ALA A 57 12.33 6.61 8.52
CA ALA A 57 11.45 6.91 9.66
C ALA A 57 10.03 7.24 9.19
N TYR A 58 9.92 7.89 8.04
CA TYR A 58 8.67 8.25 7.39
C TYR A 58 8.73 7.87 5.92
N GLY A 59 7.59 7.54 5.34
CA GLY A 59 7.47 7.28 3.93
C GLY A 59 6.18 7.83 3.36
N SER A 60 6.12 7.87 2.04
CA SER A 60 4.87 8.02 1.32
C SER A 60 4.89 7.12 0.10
N THR A 61 3.75 6.53 -0.21
CA THR A 61 3.63 5.54 -1.25
C THR A 61 2.41 5.79 -2.13
N LEU A 62 2.50 5.46 -3.41
CA LEU A 62 1.42 5.58 -4.36
C LEU A 62 1.41 4.34 -5.26
N ALA A 63 0.24 3.75 -5.43
CA ALA A 63 0.06 2.63 -6.35
C ALA A 63 0.08 3.13 -7.80
N VAL A 64 0.84 2.47 -8.66
CA VAL A 64 0.90 2.76 -10.09
C VAL A 64 0.60 1.49 -10.85
N ALA A 65 -0.59 1.41 -11.44
CA ALA A 65 -1.15 0.17 -11.94
C ALA A 65 -1.50 0.25 -13.43
N ASN A 66 -1.22 -0.81 -14.17
CA ASN A 66 -1.79 -1.04 -15.50
C ASN A 66 -2.33 -2.47 -15.61
N ASP A 67 -2.61 -2.94 -16.82
CA ASP A 67 -3.10 -4.28 -17.08
C ASP A 67 -2.04 -5.39 -16.94
N GLN A 68 -0.76 -5.06 -17.05
CA GLN A 68 0.35 -6.02 -17.06
C GLN A 68 1.13 -6.06 -15.75
N VAL A 69 1.36 -4.92 -15.12
CA VAL A 69 2.24 -4.75 -13.97
C VAL A 69 1.68 -3.70 -13.02
N ASN A 70 1.68 -4.05 -11.74
CA ASN A 70 1.39 -3.11 -10.65
C ASN A 70 2.68 -2.80 -9.91
N TYR A 71 2.98 -1.51 -9.83
CA TYR A 71 4.05 -0.97 -9.03
C TYR A 71 3.48 -0.27 -7.80
N GLN A 72 4.27 -0.27 -6.74
CA GLN A 72 4.17 0.72 -5.68
C GLN A 72 5.37 1.67 -5.81
N PHE A 73 5.10 2.94 -6.10
CA PHE A 73 6.11 4.00 -6.10
C PHE A 73 6.18 4.57 -4.68
N ALA A 74 7.30 4.36 -3.99
CA ALA A 74 7.43 4.78 -2.60
C ALA A 74 8.70 5.61 -2.37
N CYS A 75 8.59 6.59 -1.48
CA CYS A 75 9.68 7.45 -1.05
C CYS A 75 9.83 7.28 0.46
N GLY A 76 11.05 7.04 0.93
CA GLY A 76 11.39 6.89 2.34
C GLY A 76 12.40 7.96 2.77
N PHE A 77 12.21 8.47 3.99
CA PHE A 77 12.96 9.59 4.53
C PHE A 77 13.36 9.30 6.00
N PRO A 78 14.59 9.64 6.40
CA PRO A 78 14.93 9.88 7.80
C PRO A 78 14.03 10.97 8.40
N GLU A 79 13.90 10.99 9.73
CA GLU A 79 13.03 11.96 10.41
C GLU A 79 13.45 13.41 10.15
N ASP A 80 14.75 13.71 10.22
CA ASP A 80 15.26 15.05 10.01
C ASP A 80 15.01 15.52 8.57
N THR A 81 15.27 14.65 7.58
CA THR A 81 14.94 14.90 6.17
C THR A 81 13.44 15.17 5.99
N ALA A 82 12.58 14.33 6.56
CA ALA A 82 11.12 14.47 6.44
C ALA A 82 10.65 15.83 6.96
N ARG A 83 11.07 16.20 8.17
CA ARG A 83 10.73 17.48 8.80
C ARG A 83 11.23 18.67 7.97
N LYS A 84 12.45 18.57 7.45
CA LYS A 84 13.03 19.62 6.60
C LYS A 84 12.23 19.82 5.31
N LEU A 85 11.90 18.74 4.62
CA LEU A 85 11.11 18.82 3.37
C LEU A 85 9.72 19.40 3.64
N THR A 86 9.08 19.02 4.74
CA THR A 86 7.81 19.61 5.17
C THR A 86 7.92 21.11 5.41
N ARG A 87 8.96 21.57 6.14
CA ARG A 87 9.17 23.01 6.34
C ARG A 87 9.31 23.77 5.03
N ILE A 88 10.08 23.22 4.08
CA ILE A 88 10.28 23.85 2.77
C ILE A 88 8.95 23.95 2.01
N LEU A 89 8.15 22.88 2.00
CA LEU A 89 6.86 22.85 1.29
C LEU A 89 5.85 23.85 1.84
N PHE A 90 5.81 24.02 3.16
CA PHE A 90 4.87 24.94 3.82
C PHE A 90 5.46 26.32 4.13
N ALA A 91 6.69 26.59 3.66
CA ALA A 91 7.43 27.82 3.96
C ALA A 91 7.47 28.17 5.47
N MET A 92 7.68 27.14 6.29
CA MET A 92 7.82 27.24 7.75
C MET A 92 9.20 27.75 8.13
N ASP A 93 9.33 28.34 9.32
CA ASP A 93 10.62 28.77 9.86
C ASP A 93 11.53 27.57 10.15
N ASP A 94 12.85 27.75 10.04
CA ASP A 94 13.84 26.66 10.17
C ASP A 94 13.79 25.95 11.55
N ASP A 95 13.42 26.67 12.61
CA ASP A 95 13.27 26.14 13.97
C ASP A 95 11.87 25.60 14.26
N GLU A 96 10.93 25.79 13.33
CA GLU A 96 9.58 25.24 13.45
C GLU A 96 9.60 23.71 13.32
N LYS A 97 8.87 23.06 14.23
CA LYS A 97 8.75 21.60 14.25
C LYS A 97 7.42 21.21 13.63
N PRO A 98 7.40 20.74 12.36
CA PRO A 98 6.15 20.35 11.73
C PRO A 98 5.48 19.23 12.53
N GLY A 99 4.16 19.34 12.65
CA GLY A 99 3.32 18.29 13.21
C GLY A 99 3.28 17.06 12.31
N LEU A 100 2.70 15.97 12.81
CA LEU A 100 2.49 14.77 11.98
C LEU A 100 1.51 15.03 10.83
N GLU A 101 0.51 15.90 11.03
CA GLU A 101 -0.44 16.31 9.99
C GLU A 101 0.28 17.04 8.85
N ASP A 102 1.11 18.05 9.17
CA ASP A 102 1.92 18.76 8.18
C ASP A 102 2.88 17.81 7.45
N MET A 103 3.53 16.89 8.18
CA MET A 103 4.41 15.90 7.55
C MET A 103 3.62 14.97 6.61
N GLY A 104 2.42 14.57 7.01
CA GLY A 104 1.52 13.76 6.18
C GLY A 104 1.14 14.45 4.88
N ASP A 105 0.72 15.71 4.96
CA ASP A 105 0.34 16.50 3.78
C ASP A 105 1.55 16.78 2.89
N GLY A 106 2.66 17.25 3.45
CA GLY A 106 3.86 17.58 2.68
C GLY A 106 4.49 16.37 1.99
N LEU A 107 4.67 15.25 2.70
CA LEU A 107 5.35 14.09 2.12
C LEU A 107 4.50 13.31 1.12
N ARG A 108 3.17 13.46 1.12
CA ARG A 108 2.28 12.83 0.12
C ARG A 108 2.43 13.44 -1.28
N GLU A 109 2.72 14.73 -1.36
CA GLU A 109 2.87 15.42 -2.65
C GLU A 109 4.11 14.96 -3.42
N ILE A 110 5.16 14.53 -2.73
CA ILE A 110 6.41 14.12 -3.36
C ILE A 110 6.22 12.91 -4.31
N PRO A 111 5.74 11.73 -3.84
CA PRO A 111 5.48 10.61 -4.75
C PRO A 111 4.32 10.91 -5.71
N ASN A 112 3.35 11.75 -5.35
CA ASN A 112 2.27 12.13 -6.27
C ASN A 112 2.82 12.78 -7.54
N VAL A 113 3.67 13.81 -7.38
CA VAL A 113 4.29 14.51 -8.51
C VAL A 113 5.34 13.64 -9.20
N ALA A 114 6.20 12.95 -8.45
CA ALA A 114 7.24 12.10 -9.03
C ALA A 114 6.66 10.92 -9.82
N ALA A 115 5.61 10.26 -9.32
CA ALA A 115 4.94 9.19 -10.04
C ALA A 115 4.20 9.70 -11.29
N GLY A 116 3.66 10.93 -11.26
CA GLY A 116 3.10 11.58 -12.44
C GLY A 116 4.14 11.81 -13.54
N VAL A 117 5.32 12.32 -13.17
CA VAL A 117 6.46 12.47 -14.10
C VAL A 117 6.91 11.10 -14.62
N TRP A 118 7.03 10.11 -13.74
CA TRP A 118 7.42 8.74 -14.10
C TRP A 118 6.44 8.09 -15.09
N LYS A 119 5.13 8.19 -14.82
CA LYS A 119 4.07 7.71 -15.72
C LYS A 119 4.21 8.32 -17.11
N ALA A 120 4.42 9.63 -17.21
CA ALA A 120 4.60 10.33 -18.48
C ALA A 120 5.92 9.93 -19.19
N MET A 121 6.94 9.47 -18.44
CA MET A 121 8.13 8.87 -19.03
C MET A 121 7.80 7.48 -19.61
N ARG A 122 7.18 6.58 -18.84
CA ARG A 122 6.79 5.23 -19.29
C ARG A 122 5.91 5.23 -20.53
N GLU A 123 4.95 6.14 -20.60
CA GLU A 123 4.08 6.27 -21.77
C GLU A 123 4.88 6.64 -23.03
N ARG A 124 5.91 7.48 -22.91
CA ARG A 124 6.74 7.91 -24.04
C ARG A 124 7.81 6.90 -24.42
N THR A 125 8.44 6.24 -23.45
CA THR A 125 9.60 5.37 -23.69
C THR A 125 9.21 3.92 -23.92
N ALA A 126 8.17 3.43 -23.25
CA ALA A 126 7.72 2.04 -23.30
C ALA A 126 6.30 1.87 -23.88
N GLY A 127 5.56 2.95 -24.11
CA GLY A 127 4.16 2.87 -24.57
C GLY A 127 3.21 2.30 -23.51
N GLU A 128 3.60 2.38 -22.23
CA GLU A 128 2.82 1.84 -21.12
C GLU A 128 1.92 2.91 -20.50
N HIS A 129 0.64 2.57 -20.29
CA HIS A 129 -0.35 3.49 -19.73
C HIS A 129 -0.73 3.08 -18.31
N TYR A 130 -0.36 3.89 -17.32
CA TYR A 130 -0.64 3.62 -15.91
C TYR A 130 -1.75 4.49 -15.34
N GLN A 131 -2.49 3.95 -14.38
CA GLN A 131 -3.34 4.68 -13.44
C GLN A 131 -2.58 4.94 -12.15
N LEU A 132 -2.78 6.12 -11.56
CA LEU A 132 -2.19 6.50 -10.28
C LEU A 132 -3.24 6.32 -9.19
N GLY A 133 -2.85 5.70 -8.08
CA GLY A 133 -3.64 5.59 -6.87
C GLY A 133 -3.49 6.80 -5.96
N LEU A 134 -4.09 6.71 -4.78
CA LEU A 134 -3.97 7.75 -3.77
C LEU A 134 -2.62 7.64 -3.05
N PRO A 135 -1.92 8.77 -2.80
CA PRO A 135 -0.72 8.75 -1.99
C PRO A 135 -1.08 8.48 -0.51
N ILE A 136 -0.34 7.57 0.12
CA ILE A 136 -0.51 7.18 1.52
C ILE A 136 0.75 7.58 2.28
N PHE A 137 0.56 8.33 3.36
CA PHE A 137 1.62 8.62 4.32
C PHE A 137 1.82 7.42 5.25
N LEU A 138 3.09 7.06 5.48
CA LEU A 138 3.50 5.93 6.28
C LEU A 138 4.46 6.39 7.36
N LYS A 139 4.23 5.96 8.60
CA LYS A 139 5.15 6.15 9.73
C LYS A 139 5.82 4.83 10.08
N GLY A 140 7.13 4.87 10.29
CA GLY A 140 7.96 3.68 10.50
C GLY A 140 8.42 3.02 9.20
N ASN A 141 9.07 1.86 9.34
CA ASN A 141 9.73 1.14 8.25
C ASN A 141 9.24 -0.30 8.04
N SER A 142 8.19 -0.72 8.75
CA SER A 142 7.65 -2.08 8.63
C SER A 142 7.27 -2.45 7.19
N TRP A 143 6.78 -1.48 6.43
CA TRP A 143 6.31 -1.60 5.04
C TRP A 143 7.42 -1.87 4.01
N VAL A 144 8.69 -1.58 4.34
CA VAL A 144 9.86 -1.99 3.55
C VAL A 144 10.65 -3.15 4.17
N ARG A 145 10.35 -3.50 5.42
CA ARG A 145 11.01 -4.59 6.14
C ARG A 145 10.35 -5.93 5.87
N TYR A 146 9.02 -5.94 5.73
CA TYR A 146 8.23 -7.14 5.54
C TYR A 146 7.42 -7.07 4.24
N PHE A 147 7.80 -7.90 3.27
CA PHE A 147 7.07 -8.06 2.01
C PHE A 147 6.34 -9.41 2.01
N PRO A 148 5.07 -9.45 1.57
CA PRO A 148 4.36 -10.70 1.30
C PRO A 148 5.09 -11.56 0.26
N ARG A 149 4.75 -12.85 0.18
CA ARG A 149 5.36 -13.73 -0.83
C ARG A 149 5.09 -13.20 -2.25
N ASN A 150 6.11 -13.32 -3.11
CA ASN A 150 6.09 -12.85 -4.51
C ASN A 150 6.11 -11.34 -4.71
N VAL A 151 6.14 -10.55 -3.63
CA VAL A 151 6.42 -9.11 -3.70
C VAL A 151 7.93 -8.89 -3.70
N ASN A 152 8.40 -8.10 -4.65
CA ASN A 152 9.79 -7.71 -4.82
C ASN A 152 9.91 -6.21 -4.62
N ALA A 153 11.06 -5.76 -4.12
CA ALA A 153 11.36 -4.35 -3.97
C ALA A 153 12.81 -4.06 -4.35
N ILE A 154 13.01 -2.92 -4.98
CA ILE A 154 14.33 -2.37 -5.27
C ILE A 154 14.36 -0.90 -4.88
N GLY A 155 15.41 -0.51 -4.17
CA GLY A 155 15.63 0.84 -3.69
C GLY A 155 16.86 1.49 -4.32
N GLN A 156 16.81 2.81 -4.48
CA GLN A 156 17.96 3.66 -4.78
C GLN A 156 18.04 4.74 -3.72
N THR A 157 19.15 4.79 -2.99
CA THR A 157 19.43 5.88 -2.05
C THR A 157 19.94 7.10 -2.83
N LEU A 158 19.45 8.28 -2.45
CA LEU A 158 19.88 9.56 -2.98
C LEU A 158 20.34 10.49 -1.85
N ARG A 159 21.21 11.42 -2.19
CA ARG A 159 21.76 12.43 -1.27
C ARG A 159 21.50 13.82 -1.82
N ALA A 160 20.96 14.70 -0.99
CA ALA A 160 20.82 16.12 -1.30
C ALA A 160 22.16 16.87 -1.09
N PRO A 161 22.34 18.09 -1.66
CA PRO A 161 23.60 18.83 -1.57
C PRO A 161 24.08 19.15 -0.15
N ASP A 162 23.15 19.20 0.80
CA ASP A 162 23.38 19.43 2.22
C ASP A 162 23.69 18.15 3.02
N GLY A 163 23.70 17.00 2.35
CA GLY A 163 24.00 15.70 2.94
C GLY A 163 22.77 14.91 3.39
N GLU A 164 21.56 15.46 3.31
CA GLU A 164 20.33 14.74 3.67
C GLU A 164 20.15 13.50 2.78
N LEU A 165 19.73 12.39 3.39
CA LEU A 165 19.48 11.14 2.69
C LEU A 165 17.99 10.92 2.47
N MET A 166 17.67 10.25 1.37
CA MET A 166 16.34 9.78 1.03
C MET A 166 16.45 8.52 0.18
N GLN A 167 15.40 7.71 0.15
CA GLN A 167 15.38 6.48 -0.61
C GLN A 167 14.13 6.40 -1.47
N LEU A 168 14.32 6.23 -2.78
CA LEU A 168 13.24 5.85 -3.68
C LEU A 168 13.15 4.32 -3.70
N VAL A 169 11.95 3.78 -3.54
CA VAL A 169 11.68 2.35 -3.53
C VAL A 169 10.60 2.04 -4.56
N LEU A 170 10.88 1.11 -5.46
CA LEU A 170 9.91 0.55 -6.40
C LEU A 170 9.58 -0.88 -5.97
N ILE A 171 8.31 -1.15 -5.69
CA ILE A 171 7.80 -2.45 -5.25
C ILE A 171 6.92 -3.02 -6.36
N TRP A 172 7.00 -4.31 -6.66
CA TRP A 172 6.16 -4.98 -7.66
C TRP A 172 5.93 -6.45 -7.30
N GLN A 173 4.89 -7.07 -7.85
CA GLN A 173 4.66 -8.51 -7.72
C GLN A 173 5.09 -9.25 -8.99
N TYR A 174 5.79 -10.37 -8.84
CA TYR A 174 6.16 -11.24 -9.96
C TYR A 174 5.02 -12.19 -10.30
N GLY A 175 4.78 -12.43 -11.59
CA GLY A 175 4.04 -13.61 -12.04
C GLY A 175 2.51 -13.48 -12.17
N GLN A 176 1.93 -12.28 -12.20
CA GLN A 176 0.60 -12.12 -12.82
C GLN A 176 0.74 -12.26 -14.34
N ARG A 177 1.02 -13.47 -14.83
CA ARG A 177 0.84 -13.77 -16.26
C ARG A 177 -0.65 -13.79 -16.55
N ASP A 178 -1.04 -13.31 -17.73
CA ASP A 178 -2.34 -13.58 -18.33
C ASP A 178 -2.61 -15.09 -18.28
N GLY A 179 -3.46 -15.52 -17.34
CA GLY A 179 -3.82 -16.93 -17.13
C GLY A 179 -3.12 -17.65 -15.96
N GLY A 180 -2.30 -16.98 -15.15
CA GLY A 180 -1.92 -17.50 -13.82
C GLY A 180 -3.19 -17.68 -12.99
N GLU A 181 -3.29 -18.82 -12.28
CA GLU A 181 -4.50 -19.27 -11.57
C GLU A 181 -5.36 -18.10 -11.11
N ARG A 182 -6.57 -17.98 -11.70
CA ARG A 182 -7.56 -17.00 -11.26
C ARG A 182 -7.56 -17.01 -9.73
N LEU A 183 -7.25 -15.86 -9.12
CA LEU A 183 -7.63 -15.56 -7.74
C LEU A 183 -8.97 -16.25 -7.52
N MET A 184 -9.04 -17.17 -6.55
CA MET A 184 -10.25 -17.95 -6.30
C MET A 184 -11.43 -16.98 -6.31
N SER A 185 -12.16 -16.95 -7.42
CA SER A 185 -13.24 -15.99 -7.58
C SER A 185 -14.34 -16.56 -6.71
N THR A 186 -14.45 -16.06 -5.49
CA THR A 186 -15.64 -16.29 -4.69
C THR A 186 -16.82 -15.88 -5.55
N GLN A 187 -17.85 -16.73 -5.63
CA GLN A 187 -19.00 -16.46 -6.47
C GLN A 187 -19.51 -15.04 -6.23
N THR A 188 -19.51 -14.21 -7.27
CA THR A 188 -20.03 -12.85 -7.18
C THR A 188 -21.49 -12.93 -6.77
N TYR A 189 -21.82 -12.41 -5.59
CA TYR A 189 -23.19 -12.45 -5.09
C TYR A 189 -24.06 -11.47 -5.89
N GLU A 190 -25.01 -11.99 -6.67
CA GLU A 190 -26.06 -11.20 -7.30
C GLU A 190 -27.10 -10.78 -6.25
N GLY A 191 -26.75 -9.80 -5.43
CA GLY A 191 -27.68 -9.17 -4.50
C GLY A 191 -28.61 -8.18 -5.23
N PRO A 192 -29.82 -7.90 -4.70
CA PRO A 192 -30.71 -6.89 -5.27
C PRO A 192 -30.02 -5.52 -5.32
N ALA A 193 -30.11 -4.83 -6.46
CA ALA A 193 -29.51 -3.51 -6.68
C ALA A 193 -29.85 -2.54 -5.54
N ALA A 194 -28.81 -1.99 -4.90
CA ALA A 194 -28.93 -1.31 -3.63
C ALA A 194 -29.69 0.02 -3.72
N THR A 195 -30.61 0.17 -2.77
CA THR A 195 -31.37 1.37 -2.39
C THR A 195 -30.46 2.50 -1.91
N GLY A 196 -30.48 3.69 -2.52
CA GLY A 196 -30.14 5.01 -1.96
C GLY A 196 -28.86 5.25 -1.14
N ARG A 197 -27.96 4.27 -0.96
CA ARG A 197 -26.73 4.38 -0.15
C ARG A 197 -25.60 5.01 -0.94
N SER A 198 -24.72 5.76 -0.27
CA SER A 198 -23.51 6.31 -0.89
C SER A 198 -22.58 5.19 -1.38
N VAL A 199 -21.83 5.44 -2.46
CA VAL A 199 -20.88 4.48 -3.04
C VAL A 199 -19.84 3.99 -2.02
N PRO A 200 -19.20 4.84 -1.18
CA PRO A 200 -18.24 4.36 -0.18
C PRO A 200 -18.84 3.36 0.82
N THR A 201 -20.10 3.58 1.24
CA THR A 201 -20.79 2.65 2.16
C THR A 201 -21.01 1.28 1.50
N GLN A 202 -21.37 1.26 0.21
CA GLN A 202 -21.56 0.00 -0.53
C GLN A 202 -20.23 -0.73 -0.69
N VAL A 203 -19.16 -0.02 -1.06
CA VAL A 203 -17.81 -0.59 -1.21
C VAL A 203 -17.32 -1.16 0.12
N LEU A 204 -17.52 -0.46 1.24
CA LEU A 204 -17.15 -0.98 2.57
C LEU A 204 -17.93 -2.26 2.91
N GLN A 205 -19.24 -2.29 2.64
CA GLN A 205 -20.06 -3.48 2.91
C GLN A 205 -19.64 -4.68 2.09
N GLU A 206 -19.29 -4.47 0.82
CA GLU A 206 -18.74 -5.52 -0.05
C GLU A 206 -17.38 -6.01 0.45
N ALA A 207 -16.52 -5.09 0.89
CA ALA A 207 -15.21 -5.42 1.45
C ALA A 207 -15.32 -6.24 2.73
N VAL A 208 -16.18 -5.82 3.65
CA VAL A 208 -16.47 -6.52 4.92
C VAL A 208 -16.97 -7.93 4.65
N ARG A 209 -17.92 -8.05 3.73
CA ARG A 209 -18.43 -9.36 3.33
C ARG A 209 -17.34 -10.23 2.72
N ALA A 210 -16.50 -9.67 1.85
CA ALA A 210 -15.41 -10.42 1.25
C ALA A 210 -14.40 -10.93 2.30
N VAL A 211 -14.10 -10.12 3.32
CA VAL A 211 -13.26 -10.55 4.46
C VAL A 211 -13.92 -11.68 5.24
N ILE A 212 -15.21 -11.56 5.55
CA ILE A 212 -15.99 -12.60 6.26
C ILE A 212 -16.00 -13.90 5.45
N ASP A 213 -16.34 -13.82 4.16
CA ASP A 213 -16.41 -14.98 3.28
C ASP A 213 -15.02 -15.64 3.15
N THR A 214 -13.95 -14.84 3.06
CA THR A 214 -12.56 -15.35 3.05
C THR A 214 -12.22 -16.10 4.32
N CYS A 215 -12.55 -15.53 5.49
CA CYS A 215 -12.32 -16.17 6.79
C CYS A 215 -13.15 -17.44 6.96
N ALA A 216 -14.41 -17.44 6.55
CA ALA A 216 -15.26 -18.61 6.61
C ALA A 216 -14.77 -19.73 5.68
N ILE A 217 -14.39 -19.41 4.45
CA ILE A 217 -14.00 -20.42 3.45
C ILE A 217 -12.59 -20.95 3.69
N GLN A 218 -11.60 -20.08 3.95
CA GLN A 218 -10.20 -20.47 4.03
C GLN A 218 -9.77 -20.90 5.43
N MET A 219 -10.40 -20.35 6.46
CA MET A 219 -9.99 -20.55 7.85
C MET A 219 -11.06 -21.25 8.70
N ASN A 220 -12.25 -21.51 8.13
CA ASN A 220 -13.42 -22.01 8.88
C ASN A 220 -13.73 -21.13 10.10
N LEU A 221 -13.56 -19.81 9.97
CA LEU A 221 -13.82 -18.82 11.00
C LEU A 221 -15.12 -18.08 10.70
N GLU A 222 -16.11 -18.23 11.58
CA GLU A 222 -17.33 -17.43 11.54
C GLU A 222 -17.08 -16.05 12.15
N LEU A 223 -17.32 -15.01 11.35
CA LEU A 223 -17.20 -13.62 11.76
C LEU A 223 -18.57 -12.93 11.73
N SER A 224 -18.81 -12.08 12.72
CA SER A 224 -20.01 -11.25 12.86
C SER A 224 -19.65 -9.77 12.72
N VAL A 225 -20.58 -8.96 12.21
CA VAL A 225 -20.36 -7.53 11.95
C VAL A 225 -20.90 -6.70 13.11
N ASP A 226 -20.09 -5.78 13.64
CA ASP A 226 -20.57 -4.79 14.63
C ASP A 226 -21.64 -3.87 14.00
N SER A 227 -22.57 -3.37 14.80
CA SER A 227 -23.81 -2.77 14.27
C SER A 227 -23.62 -1.53 13.39
N ASN A 228 -22.53 -0.77 13.57
CA ASN A 228 -22.29 0.46 12.83
C ASN A 228 -20.81 0.60 12.43
N PRO A 229 -20.52 1.15 11.24
CA PRO A 229 -19.19 1.64 10.93
C PRO A 229 -18.75 2.72 11.92
N SER A 230 -17.46 2.76 12.21
CA SER A 230 -16.81 3.75 13.06
C SER A 230 -15.81 4.59 12.28
N ASP A 231 -15.26 5.61 12.94
CA ASP A 231 -14.06 6.28 12.46
C ASP A 231 -12.87 5.30 12.51
N PRO A 232 -12.05 5.16 11.45
CA PRO A 232 -10.84 4.36 11.48
C PRO A 232 -9.84 4.75 12.57
N ARG A 233 -9.84 6.01 13.02
CA ARG A 233 -8.96 6.51 14.08
C ARG A 233 -9.29 5.91 15.45
N ASP A 234 -10.55 5.51 15.63
CA ASP A 234 -11.03 4.87 16.86
C ASP A 234 -10.70 3.36 16.91
N ALA A 235 -10.17 2.79 15.82
CA ALA A 235 -9.84 1.37 15.76
C ALA A 235 -8.63 1.03 16.66
N GLU A 236 -8.75 -0.10 17.36
CA GLU A 236 -7.66 -0.68 18.16
C GLU A 236 -6.84 -1.62 17.30
N VAL A 237 -5.81 -1.06 16.68
CA VAL A 237 -5.01 -1.75 15.66
C VAL A 237 -3.52 -1.59 15.94
N GLU A 238 -2.81 -2.69 15.78
CA GLU A 238 -1.36 -2.81 15.92
C GLU A 238 -0.73 -3.34 14.64
N TYR A 239 -1.44 -4.18 13.88
CA TYR A 239 -0.95 -4.76 12.64
C TYR A 239 -2.05 -4.80 11.59
N GLY A 240 -1.64 -4.85 10.32
CA GLY A 240 -2.58 -4.98 9.23
C GLY A 240 -1.93 -5.03 7.86
N SER A 241 -2.77 -5.22 6.85
CA SER A 241 -2.37 -5.09 5.45
C SER A 241 -3.34 -4.14 4.75
N SER A 242 -2.82 -3.32 3.84
CA SER A 242 -3.66 -2.49 2.97
C SER A 242 -3.34 -2.69 1.50
N ILE A 243 -4.33 -2.48 0.64
CA ILE A 243 -4.22 -2.62 -0.80
C ILE A 243 -4.99 -1.49 -1.48
N ALA A 244 -4.34 -0.88 -2.47
CA ALA A 244 -4.95 0.17 -3.27
C ALA A 244 -5.90 -0.41 -4.31
N LEU A 245 -7.02 0.26 -4.55
CA LEU A 245 -7.95 0.00 -5.63
C LEU A 245 -8.05 1.27 -6.46
N THR A 246 -7.50 1.26 -7.66
CA THR A 246 -7.47 2.43 -8.54
C THR A 246 -8.49 2.28 -9.65
N SER A 247 -9.23 3.34 -9.95
CA SER A 247 -10.18 3.42 -11.06
C SER A 247 -9.99 4.72 -11.84
N GLU A 248 -10.66 4.86 -12.98
CA GLU A 248 -10.61 6.09 -13.78
C GLU A 248 -11.19 7.30 -13.04
N THR A 249 -12.16 7.08 -12.16
CA THR A 249 -12.92 8.13 -11.47
C THR A 249 -12.43 8.39 -10.04
N GLY A 250 -11.31 7.78 -9.63
CA GLY A 250 -10.79 7.88 -8.27
C GLY A 250 -10.22 6.56 -7.77
N GLY A 251 -9.94 6.48 -6.47
CA GLY A 251 -9.41 5.27 -5.86
C GLY A 251 -9.84 5.08 -4.42
N TRP A 252 -9.66 3.86 -3.94
CA TRP A 252 -9.88 3.47 -2.56
C TRP A 252 -8.62 2.81 -2.02
N GLN A 253 -8.38 2.92 -0.72
CA GLN A 253 -7.49 2.03 0.00
C GLN A 253 -8.34 1.12 0.87
N LEU A 254 -8.24 -0.19 0.65
CA LEU A 254 -8.80 -1.19 1.55
C LEU A 254 -7.72 -1.62 2.53
N ALA A 255 -8.02 -1.68 3.82
CA ALA A 255 -7.14 -2.29 4.81
C ALA A 255 -7.89 -3.29 5.70
N VAL A 256 -7.19 -4.33 6.11
CA VAL A 256 -7.64 -5.31 7.11
C VAL A 256 -6.63 -5.28 8.25
N MET A 257 -7.10 -4.87 9.43
CA MET A 257 -6.22 -4.54 10.55
C MET A 257 -6.78 -5.07 11.87
N GLY A 258 -5.94 -5.27 12.87
CA GLY A 258 -6.38 -5.72 14.19
C GLY A 258 -5.32 -5.52 15.27
N SER A 259 -5.66 -5.89 16.49
CA SER A 259 -4.68 -6.04 17.56
C SER A 259 -3.69 -7.16 17.23
N ARG A 260 -2.54 -7.16 17.90
CA ARG A 260 -1.53 -8.22 17.72
C ARG A 260 -2.12 -9.62 17.90
N ALA A 261 -2.84 -9.82 19.00
CA ALA A 261 -3.46 -11.11 19.30
C ALA A 261 -4.45 -11.56 18.22
N SER A 262 -5.20 -10.63 17.63
CA SER A 262 -6.16 -10.95 16.55
C SER A 262 -5.43 -11.27 15.24
N CYS A 263 -4.39 -10.52 14.89
CA CYS A 263 -3.57 -10.77 13.70
C CYS A 263 -2.79 -12.09 13.80
N GLU A 264 -2.23 -12.42 14.97
CA GLU A 264 -1.60 -13.70 15.23
C GLU A 264 -2.62 -14.85 15.15
N ALA A 265 -3.82 -14.67 15.71
CA ALA A 265 -4.89 -15.67 15.59
C ALA A 265 -5.32 -15.89 14.13
N LEU A 266 -5.50 -14.83 13.33
CA LEU A 266 -5.81 -14.96 11.90
C LEU A 266 -4.69 -15.70 11.15
N THR A 267 -3.43 -15.36 11.45
CA THR A 267 -2.26 -16.00 10.83
C THR A 267 -2.20 -17.49 11.15
N ARG A 268 -2.38 -17.86 12.43
CA ARG A 268 -2.40 -19.26 12.86
C ARG A 268 -3.49 -20.06 12.16
N ASN A 269 -4.70 -19.50 12.06
CA ASN A 269 -5.80 -20.19 11.39
C ASN A 269 -5.53 -20.35 9.89
N LEU A 270 -5.03 -19.32 9.21
CA LEU A 270 -4.76 -19.37 7.76
C LEU A 270 -3.66 -20.38 7.41
N PHE A 271 -2.63 -20.50 8.23
CA PHE A 271 -1.53 -21.44 8.02
C PHE A 271 -1.66 -22.76 8.78
N ALA A 272 -2.81 -23.00 9.42
CA ALA A 272 -3.08 -24.19 10.22
C ALA A 272 -1.98 -24.48 11.28
N MET A 273 -1.49 -23.42 11.94
CA MET A 273 -0.50 -23.47 13.01
C MET A 273 -1.13 -23.93 14.34
N GLU A 274 -0.31 -24.41 15.26
CA GLU A 274 -0.77 -24.80 16.60
C GLU A 274 -1.22 -23.57 17.43
N GLU A 275 -2.07 -23.74 18.44
CA GLU A 275 -2.67 -22.61 19.18
C GLU A 275 -1.64 -21.77 19.95
N ASP A 276 -0.56 -22.41 20.40
CA ASP A 276 0.56 -21.83 21.14
C ASP A 276 1.78 -21.50 20.26
N GLU A 277 1.68 -21.70 18.94
CA GLU A 277 2.76 -21.37 18.01
C GLU A 277 2.76 -19.86 17.70
N ASP A 278 3.84 -19.16 18.06
CA ASP A 278 3.98 -17.72 17.78
C ASP A 278 4.32 -17.48 16.29
N PRO A 279 3.43 -16.83 15.50
CA PRO A 279 3.72 -16.56 14.10
C PRO A 279 4.89 -15.59 13.92
N ALA A 280 5.81 -15.91 13.01
CA ALA A 280 6.82 -14.94 12.62
C ALA A 280 6.19 -13.75 11.90
N MET A 281 6.79 -12.56 12.04
CA MET A 281 6.30 -11.34 11.38
C MET A 281 6.14 -11.48 9.87
N ALA A 282 6.99 -12.26 9.21
CA ALA A 282 6.88 -12.53 7.78
C ALA A 282 5.62 -13.34 7.43
N ASP A 283 5.24 -14.29 8.27
CA ASP A 283 4.01 -15.08 8.08
C ASP A 283 2.78 -14.23 8.38
N MET A 284 2.84 -13.37 9.40
CA MET A 284 1.75 -12.41 9.66
C MET A 284 1.53 -11.44 8.50
N ALA A 285 2.62 -10.92 7.91
CA ALA A 285 2.55 -10.07 6.73
C ALA A 285 1.97 -10.77 5.51
N ASP A 286 2.33 -12.04 5.30
CA ASP A 286 1.79 -12.88 4.23
C ASP A 286 0.29 -13.14 4.45
N ALA A 287 -0.10 -13.57 5.66
CA ALA A 287 -1.48 -13.92 5.98
C ALA A 287 -2.44 -12.73 5.86
N LEU A 288 -2.11 -11.59 6.48
CA LEU A 288 -2.93 -10.38 6.35
C LEU A 288 -2.91 -9.84 4.92
N GLY A 289 -1.77 -9.98 4.22
CA GLY A 289 -1.61 -9.69 2.80
C GLY A 289 -2.62 -10.44 1.93
N GLU A 290 -2.73 -11.76 2.12
CA GLU A 290 -3.65 -12.61 1.38
C GLU A 290 -5.11 -12.28 1.69
N ILE A 291 -5.47 -12.04 2.95
CA ILE A 291 -6.84 -11.64 3.31
C ILE A 291 -7.24 -10.34 2.61
N ALA A 292 -6.39 -9.31 2.66
CA ALA A 292 -6.63 -8.04 2.00
C ALA A 292 -6.70 -8.19 0.47
N ASN A 293 -5.81 -9.00 -0.11
CA ASN A 293 -5.75 -9.27 -1.55
C ASN A 293 -7.01 -9.99 -2.06
N VAL A 294 -7.48 -11.02 -1.36
CA VAL A 294 -8.72 -11.73 -1.71
C VAL A 294 -9.91 -10.77 -1.61
N ALA A 295 -10.02 -10.00 -0.52
CA ALA A 295 -11.09 -9.04 -0.33
C ALA A 295 -11.13 -7.98 -1.46
N ALA A 296 -9.96 -7.48 -1.86
CA ALA A 296 -9.86 -6.55 -2.99
C ALA A 296 -10.18 -7.20 -4.34
N GLY A 297 -9.86 -8.48 -4.52
CA GLY A 297 -10.27 -9.27 -5.68
C GLY A 297 -11.80 -9.34 -5.84
N VAL A 298 -12.52 -9.57 -4.74
CA VAL A 298 -13.99 -9.56 -4.72
C VAL A 298 -14.54 -8.17 -5.07
N LEU A 299 -13.95 -7.11 -4.49
CA LEU A 299 -14.32 -5.74 -4.83
C LEU A 299 -14.11 -5.45 -6.32
N LYS A 300 -12.95 -5.80 -6.88
CA LYS A 300 -12.67 -5.63 -8.32
C LYS A 300 -13.71 -6.34 -9.18
N ALA A 301 -14.10 -7.57 -8.85
CA ALA A 301 -15.12 -8.31 -9.58
C ALA A 301 -16.51 -7.64 -9.49
N SER A 302 -16.90 -7.18 -8.29
CA SER A 302 -18.15 -6.44 -8.07
C SER A 302 -18.19 -5.13 -8.88
N ARG A 303 -17.09 -4.35 -8.84
CA ARG A 303 -16.97 -3.10 -9.60
C ARG A 303 -17.01 -3.34 -11.11
N ALA A 304 -16.37 -4.40 -11.60
CA ALA A 304 -16.46 -4.80 -13.00
C ALA A 304 -17.90 -5.14 -13.42
N ALA A 305 -18.67 -5.83 -12.56
CA ALA A 305 -20.10 -6.10 -12.80
C ALA A 305 -20.94 -4.80 -12.84
N ALA A 306 -20.51 -3.76 -12.12
CA ALA A 306 -21.08 -2.41 -12.17
C ALA A 306 -20.58 -1.56 -13.35
N GLY A 307 -19.78 -2.12 -14.26
CA GLY A 307 -19.23 -1.42 -15.42
C GLY A 307 -18.03 -0.51 -15.09
N GLN A 308 -17.41 -0.68 -13.93
CA GLN A 308 -16.24 0.10 -13.50
C GLN A 308 -14.96 -0.73 -13.64
N THR A 309 -13.97 -0.18 -14.35
CA THR A 309 -12.62 -0.76 -14.41
C THR A 309 -11.85 -0.40 -13.16
N VAL A 310 -11.42 -1.41 -12.40
CA VAL A 310 -10.60 -1.26 -11.20
C VAL A 310 -9.32 -2.07 -11.33
N GLN A 311 -8.20 -1.44 -11.02
CA GLN A 311 -6.91 -2.10 -10.84
C GLN A 311 -6.57 -2.21 -9.36
N LEU A 312 -5.87 -3.30 -9.02
CA LEU A 312 -5.43 -3.56 -7.65
C LEU A 312 -3.95 -3.21 -7.55
N GLY A 313 -3.60 -2.44 -6.53
CA GLY A 313 -2.21 -2.28 -6.10
C GLY A 313 -1.71 -3.52 -5.39
N LEU A 314 -0.61 -3.35 -4.67
CA LEU A 314 0.00 -4.44 -3.91
C LEU A 314 -0.43 -4.37 -2.44
N PRO A 315 -0.56 -5.52 -1.76
CA PRO A 315 -0.72 -5.53 -0.32
C PRO A 315 0.55 -4.98 0.35
N LEU A 316 0.37 -3.99 1.22
CA LEU A 316 1.39 -3.38 2.06
C LEU A 316 1.13 -3.73 3.52
N PHE A 317 2.09 -4.40 4.14
CA PHE A 317 2.05 -4.72 5.57
C PHE A 317 2.43 -3.51 6.42
N MET A 318 1.68 -3.29 7.50
CA MET A 318 1.78 -2.10 8.32
C MET A 318 1.81 -2.48 9.80
N GLU A 319 2.67 -1.81 10.56
CA GLU A 319 2.74 -1.88 12.01
C GLU A 319 2.33 -0.54 12.62
N GLY A 320 1.58 -0.60 13.72
CA GLY A 320 1.01 0.52 14.42
C GLY A 320 -0.15 1.20 13.69
N LYS A 321 -0.57 2.34 14.24
CA LYS A 321 -1.68 3.14 13.70
C LYS A 321 -1.28 4.12 12.59
N GLY A 322 0.00 4.11 12.18
CA GLY A 322 0.61 5.18 11.39
C GLY A 322 -0.04 5.51 10.03
N CYS A 323 -0.91 4.64 9.51
CA CYS A 323 -1.52 4.79 8.17
C CYS A 323 -2.93 5.42 8.19
N PHE A 324 -3.56 5.52 9.37
CA PHE A 324 -4.91 6.08 9.54
C PHE A 324 -5.04 6.92 10.82
N GLU A 325 -3.95 7.10 11.59
CA GLU A 325 -3.87 8.21 12.56
C GLU A 325 -4.16 9.55 11.87
N PHE A 326 -3.81 9.69 10.59
CA PHE A 326 -3.91 10.95 9.85
C PHE A 326 -4.51 10.74 8.47
N PHE A 327 -5.70 11.30 8.26
CA PHE A 327 -6.24 11.55 6.93
C PHE A 327 -5.86 12.96 6.51
N ALA A 328 -5.33 13.09 5.28
CA ALA A 328 -5.11 14.41 4.68
C ALA A 328 -6.40 15.20 4.65
N ALA A 329 -6.28 16.52 4.49
CA ALA A 329 -7.37 17.31 3.97
C ALA A 329 -7.95 16.65 2.69
N GLY A 330 -9.24 16.35 2.69
CA GLY A 330 -9.94 15.73 1.56
C GLY A 330 -9.94 14.20 1.51
N ILE A 331 -9.16 13.53 2.38
CA ILE A 331 -9.24 12.08 2.55
C ILE A 331 -10.32 11.74 3.57
N GLN A 332 -11.19 10.80 3.23
CA GLN A 332 -12.23 10.27 4.08
C GLN A 332 -11.96 8.80 4.40
N GLY A 333 -12.47 8.31 5.52
CA GLY A 333 -12.34 6.92 5.89
C GLY A 333 -13.49 6.40 6.73
N MET A 334 -13.79 5.12 6.60
CA MET A 334 -14.74 4.39 7.41
C MET A 334 -14.16 3.04 7.80
N ALA A 335 -14.39 2.62 9.03
CA ALA A 335 -14.01 1.30 9.52
C ALA A 335 -15.25 0.50 9.89
N GLN A 336 -15.23 -0.80 9.62
CA GLN A 336 -16.24 -1.73 10.10
C GLN A 336 -15.54 -2.86 10.85
N THR A 337 -15.88 -3.00 12.13
CA THR A 337 -15.36 -4.08 12.97
C THR A 337 -16.10 -5.37 12.67
N VAL A 338 -15.34 -6.46 12.55
CA VAL A 338 -15.81 -7.84 12.50
C VAL A 338 -15.24 -8.61 13.69
N ARG A 339 -16.06 -9.44 14.32
CA ARG A 339 -15.73 -10.19 15.52
C ARG A 339 -15.91 -11.68 15.31
N GLY A 340 -14.92 -12.45 15.74
CA GLY A 340 -14.97 -13.92 15.79
C GLY A 340 -14.98 -14.44 17.22
N GLU A 341 -14.85 -15.76 17.33
CA GLU A 341 -14.70 -16.43 18.62
C GLU A 341 -13.41 -16.01 19.35
N LYS A 342 -13.31 -16.36 20.63
CA LYS A 342 -12.12 -16.15 21.48
C LYS A 342 -11.59 -14.70 21.51
N GLY A 343 -12.47 -13.72 21.29
CA GLY A 343 -12.10 -12.30 21.30
C GLY A 343 -11.39 -11.81 20.05
N LEU A 344 -11.37 -12.60 18.97
CA LEU A 344 -10.84 -12.17 17.68
C LEU A 344 -11.62 -10.95 17.17
N SER A 345 -10.90 -9.88 16.84
CA SER A 345 -11.48 -8.64 16.31
C SER A 345 -10.60 -8.11 15.19
N ALA A 346 -11.19 -7.88 14.03
CA ALA A 346 -10.54 -7.23 12.90
C ALA A 346 -11.36 -6.04 12.42
N HIS A 347 -10.68 -5.04 11.87
CA HIS A 347 -11.25 -3.82 11.32
C HIS A 347 -11.01 -3.83 9.81
N VAL A 348 -12.10 -3.79 9.06
CA VAL A 348 -12.08 -3.57 7.61
C VAL A 348 -12.22 -2.07 7.40
N ILE A 349 -11.15 -1.45 6.91
CA ILE A 349 -11.04 0.00 6.77
C ILE A 349 -11.06 0.34 5.29
N LEU A 350 -11.93 1.27 4.90
CA LEU A 350 -11.97 1.86 3.57
C LEU A 350 -11.58 3.33 3.68
N ILE A 351 -10.58 3.74 2.90
CA ILE A 351 -10.15 5.14 2.77
C ILE A 351 -10.37 5.57 1.32
N TRP A 352 -10.84 6.79 1.09
CA TRP A 352 -11.02 7.33 -0.25
C TRP A 352 -10.83 8.85 -0.26
N GLN A 353 -10.72 9.41 -1.46
CA GLN A 353 -10.76 10.86 -1.68
C GLN A 353 -11.99 11.18 -2.53
N GLU A 354 -12.79 12.17 -2.12
CA GLU A 354 -13.87 12.68 -2.97
C GLU A 354 -13.28 13.51 -4.12
N GLY A 355 -13.75 13.25 -5.34
CA GLY A 355 -13.34 13.95 -6.56
C GLY A 355 -14.19 15.15 -6.90
#